data_AF-A0A2N9FK87-F1
#
_entry.id   AF-A0A2N9FK87-F1
#
_cell.length_a   1.000
_cell.length_b   1.000
_cell.length_c   1.000
_cell.angle_alpha   90.00
_cell.angle_beta   90.00
_cell.angle_gamma   90.00
#
_symmetry.space_group_name_H-M   'P 1'
#
loop_
_entity.id
_entity.type
_entity.pdbx_description
1 polymer ?
#
loop_
_entity_poly.entity_id
_entity_poly.type
_entity_poly.pdbx_seq_one_letter_code
_entity_poly.pdbx_strand_id
1 'polypeptide(L)'
;MINQHFGGSTGYGHDEAGGREELDQTFAEIVGAESAIDFGVNYREVPLAEDGGLYWDALVGAVKPQTRCALIQRSCGYSWSRSLSVNEIGRAIKMIKMQNSNCLVMVDNCYGEFVERIEPPMVGADLIAGSLIKNPGGTIAPCGGYVAGRERWVKAAAARLSAPGLAVDCGSTPGDIMRAFFQGLFLSPQMVGEAIKGTFLIAVVMASKGYKVQPLPRVQRHDIVQVIFADGTFIDGSTSELSCDGPLREPFAVYCQGGAHWTQWGLVLAEVLKSL
;
A
#
# COMPACT_ATOMS: atom_id res chain seq x y z
N MET A 1 25.09 19.92 14.70
CA MET A 1 23.83 19.16 14.88
C MET A 1 22.86 19.35 13.71
N ILE A 2 22.68 20.55 13.13
CA ILE A 2 21.75 20.81 12.01
C ILE A 2 21.94 19.89 10.77
N ASN A 3 23.18 19.51 10.42
CA ASN A 3 23.43 18.69 9.22
C ASN A 3 22.84 17.27 9.25
N GLN A 4 22.39 16.76 10.41
CA GLN A 4 21.80 15.42 10.50
C GLN A 4 20.39 15.37 9.87
N HIS A 5 19.67 16.50 9.83
CA HIS A 5 18.30 16.59 9.28
C HIS A 5 18.26 16.70 7.74
N PHE A 6 19.41 16.84 7.06
CA PHE A 6 19.49 16.94 5.60
C PHE A 6 19.85 15.60 4.92
N GLY A 7 19.91 14.51 5.68
CA GLY A 7 20.09 13.17 5.11
C GLY A 7 18.82 12.75 4.36
N GLY A 8 18.96 12.34 3.10
CA GLY A 8 17.83 11.80 2.34
C GLY A 8 17.42 10.42 2.85
N SER A 9 16.13 10.08 2.74
CA SER A 9 15.60 8.74 2.96
C SER A 9 15.09 8.10 1.68
N THR A 10 15.03 6.77 1.68
CA THR A 10 14.65 5.91 0.56
C THR A 10 13.74 4.79 1.09
N GLY A 11 12.87 4.21 0.28
CA GLY A 11 11.85 3.23 0.72
C GLY A 11 10.63 3.93 1.33
N TYR A 12 9.99 3.29 2.33
CA TYR A 12 8.92 3.92 3.12
C TYR A 12 9.44 4.91 4.18
N GLY A 13 10.75 5.02 4.39
CA GLY A 13 11.35 6.02 5.27
C GLY A 13 11.19 5.77 6.77
N HIS A 14 11.04 4.51 7.21
CA HIS A 14 10.85 4.16 8.63
C HIS A 14 12.11 4.35 9.51
N ASP A 15 13.32 4.40 8.92
CA ASP A 15 14.61 4.50 9.63
C ASP A 15 15.40 5.78 9.21
N GLU A 16 14.71 6.90 8.98
CA GLU A 16 15.36 8.17 8.63
C GLU A 16 16.06 8.82 9.84
N ALA A 17 17.15 9.57 9.62
CA ALA A 17 17.92 10.29 10.65
C ALA A 17 17.17 11.48 11.31
N GLY A 18 15.84 11.45 11.34
CA GLY A 18 14.98 12.45 11.97
C GLY A 18 14.76 13.73 11.15
N GLY A 19 15.19 13.82 9.89
CA GLY A 19 15.01 15.01 9.06
C GLY A 19 13.55 15.32 8.73
N ARG A 20 12.84 14.31 8.22
CA ARG A 20 11.41 14.37 7.89
C ARG A 20 10.52 14.53 9.12
N GLU A 21 10.80 13.82 10.21
CA GLU A 21 10.03 13.91 11.45
C GLU A 21 10.20 15.30 12.10
N GLU A 22 11.41 15.85 12.12
CA GLU A 22 11.66 17.22 12.60
C GLU A 22 11.05 18.28 11.68
N LEU A 23 11.05 18.07 10.36
CA LEU A 23 10.40 18.96 9.39
C LEU A 23 8.88 18.91 9.55
N ASP A 24 8.30 17.72 9.67
CA ASP A 24 6.88 17.51 9.91
C ASP A 24 6.47 18.11 11.26
N GLN A 25 7.28 17.94 12.31
CA GLN A 25 7.02 18.50 13.64
C GLN A 25 7.19 20.03 13.66
N THR A 26 8.22 20.57 13.01
CA THR A 26 8.40 22.02 12.86
C THR A 26 7.25 22.62 12.06
N PHE A 27 6.85 21.98 10.97
CA PHE A 27 5.73 22.44 10.16
C PHE A 27 4.40 22.32 10.90
N ALA A 28 4.20 21.22 11.63
CA ALA A 28 3.07 20.99 12.54
C ALA A 28 2.99 22.04 13.64
N GLU A 29 4.11 22.43 14.25
CA GLU A 29 4.18 23.51 15.24
C GLU A 29 3.89 24.89 14.61
N ILE A 30 4.40 25.14 13.40
CA ILE A 30 4.15 26.39 12.66
C ILE A 30 2.67 26.53 12.27
N VAL A 31 2.01 25.43 11.89
CA VAL A 31 0.63 25.44 11.37
C VAL A 31 -0.43 24.95 12.36
N GLY A 32 -0.02 24.52 13.56
CA GLY A 32 -0.89 23.97 14.60
C GLY A 32 -1.55 22.63 14.20
N ALA A 33 -0.85 21.76 13.48
CA ALA A 33 -1.34 20.44 13.11
C ALA A 33 -0.85 19.38 14.11
N GLU A 34 -1.75 18.51 14.59
CA GLU A 34 -1.40 17.46 15.55
C GLU A 34 -1.66 16.06 14.98
N SER A 35 -1.06 15.03 15.59
CA SER A 35 -1.31 13.63 15.23
C SER A 35 -2.75 13.22 15.60
N ALA A 36 -3.26 12.13 15.03
CA ALA A 36 -4.60 11.65 15.37
C ALA A 36 -4.77 11.34 16.87
N ILE A 37 -3.68 10.92 17.54
CA ILE A 37 -3.66 10.64 18.98
C ILE A 37 -3.87 11.92 19.78
N ASP A 38 -3.30 13.03 19.34
CA ASP A 38 -3.44 14.34 19.99
C ASP A 38 -4.88 14.86 19.90
N PHE A 39 -5.61 14.50 18.84
CA PHE A 39 -7.06 14.71 18.73
C PHE A 39 -7.92 13.71 19.55
N GLY A 40 -7.30 12.93 20.45
CA GLY A 40 -7.98 11.97 21.32
C GLY A 40 -8.41 10.67 20.63
N VAL A 41 -7.84 10.35 19.46
CA VAL A 41 -8.12 9.08 18.77
C VAL A 41 -7.26 7.97 19.37
N ASN A 42 -7.91 7.01 20.01
CA ASN A 42 -7.24 5.82 20.55
C ASN A 42 -7.02 4.77 19.45
N TYR A 43 -5.82 4.19 19.40
CA TYR A 43 -5.45 3.11 18.49
C TYR A 43 -5.26 1.78 19.25
N ARG A 44 -5.61 0.67 18.60
CA ARG A 44 -5.19 -0.67 18.99
C ARG A 44 -5.09 -1.57 17.76
N GLU A 45 -4.23 -2.57 17.85
CA GLU A 45 -3.98 -3.52 16.79
C GLU A 45 -4.37 -4.93 17.23
N VAL A 46 -4.88 -5.73 16.29
CA VAL A 46 -5.09 -7.17 16.48
C VAL A 46 -3.89 -7.88 15.86
N PRO A 47 -3.19 -8.75 16.60
CA PRO A 47 -2.01 -9.44 16.05
C PRO A 47 -2.40 -10.30 14.85
N LEU A 48 -1.46 -10.45 13.92
CA LEU A 48 -1.58 -11.40 12.82
C LEU A 48 -1.40 -12.84 13.32
N ALA A 49 -1.90 -13.80 12.54
CA ALA A 49 -1.64 -15.21 12.77
C ALA A 49 -0.19 -15.56 12.39
N GLU A 50 0.30 -16.72 12.84
CA GLU A 50 1.67 -17.18 12.56
C GLU A 50 1.98 -17.31 11.06
N ASP A 51 0.95 -17.56 10.23
CA ASP A 51 1.06 -17.62 8.76
C ASP A 51 1.14 -16.23 8.10
N GLY A 52 1.18 -15.15 8.90
CA GLY A 52 1.17 -13.77 8.44
C GLY A 52 -0.22 -13.28 7.97
N GLY A 53 -1.27 -14.08 8.13
CA GLY A 53 -2.65 -13.73 7.78
C GLY A 53 -3.44 -13.13 8.95
N LEU A 54 -4.75 -12.97 8.73
CA LEU A 54 -5.66 -12.51 9.78
C LEU A 54 -5.81 -13.56 10.88
N TYR A 55 -5.62 -13.16 12.13
CA TYR A 55 -5.91 -14.01 13.28
C TYR A 55 -7.42 -13.99 13.62
N TRP A 56 -8.15 -14.93 13.03
CA TRP A 56 -9.61 -15.00 13.12
C TRP A 56 -10.14 -15.10 14.54
N ASP A 57 -9.50 -15.90 15.41
CA ASP A 57 -9.94 -16.05 16.79
C ASP A 57 -9.72 -14.78 17.60
N ALA A 58 -8.58 -14.10 17.40
CA ALA A 58 -8.32 -12.81 18.04
C ALA A 58 -9.27 -11.70 17.57
N LEU A 59 -9.80 -11.80 16.35
CA LEU A 59 -10.82 -10.87 15.83
C LEU A 59 -12.17 -11.04 16.54
N VAL A 60 -12.45 -12.21 17.15
CA VAL A 60 -13.66 -12.45 17.93
C VAL A 60 -13.62 -11.61 19.21
N GLY A 61 -14.56 -10.69 19.35
CA GLY A 61 -14.61 -9.78 20.51
C GLY A 61 -13.59 -8.64 20.45
N ALA A 62 -12.81 -8.52 19.36
CA ALA A 62 -11.88 -7.42 19.17
C ALA A 62 -12.57 -6.07 18.98
N VAL A 63 -13.81 -6.04 18.50
CA VAL A 63 -14.55 -4.80 18.26
C VAL A 63 -15.36 -4.46 19.50
N LYS A 64 -15.19 -3.24 20.02
CA LYS A 64 -15.89 -2.77 21.23
C LYS A 64 -16.97 -1.73 20.83
N PRO A 65 -17.94 -1.43 21.71
CA PRO A 65 -18.96 -0.42 21.41
C PRO A 65 -18.39 0.95 21.01
N GLN A 66 -17.27 1.34 21.59
CA GLN A 66 -16.55 2.59 21.29
C GLN A 66 -15.69 2.54 20.02
N THR A 67 -15.48 1.37 19.41
CA THR A 67 -14.67 1.24 18.19
C THR A 67 -15.39 1.87 17.01
N ARG A 68 -14.93 3.05 16.59
CA ARG A 68 -15.54 3.82 15.50
C ARG A 68 -15.08 3.38 14.12
N CYS A 69 -13.82 2.96 13.99
CA CYS A 69 -13.21 2.55 12.73
C CYS A 69 -12.38 1.27 12.92
N ALA A 70 -12.44 0.38 11.94
CA ALA A 70 -11.51 -0.72 11.76
C ALA A 70 -10.74 -0.47 10.45
N LEU A 71 -9.42 -0.45 10.53
CA LEU A 71 -8.52 -0.36 9.39
C LEU A 71 -8.07 -1.76 9.00
N ILE A 72 -8.11 -2.08 7.71
CA ILE A 72 -7.56 -3.32 7.14
C ILE A 72 -6.52 -2.92 6.11
N GLN A 73 -5.28 -3.39 6.27
CA GLN A 73 -4.26 -3.24 5.25
C GLN A 73 -4.31 -4.44 4.31
N ARG A 74 -4.47 -4.21 3.00
CA ARG A 74 -4.56 -5.30 2.02
C ARG A 74 -3.20 -5.88 1.66
N SER A 75 -2.23 -5.03 1.30
CA SER A 75 -0.88 -5.45 0.90
C SER A 75 0.00 -5.73 2.11
N CYS A 76 0.97 -6.62 1.97
CA CYS A 76 1.94 -6.91 3.02
C CYS A 76 2.92 -5.75 3.32
N GLY A 77 3.12 -4.82 2.38
CA GLY A 77 4.14 -3.77 2.53
C GLY A 77 5.53 -4.38 2.82
N TYR A 78 6.30 -3.77 3.73
CA TYR A 78 7.58 -4.33 4.21
C TYR A 78 7.44 -5.26 5.42
N SER A 79 6.27 -5.86 5.62
CA SER A 79 6.05 -6.81 6.70
C SER A 79 6.10 -8.26 6.19
N TRP A 80 6.38 -9.17 7.11
CA TRP A 80 6.35 -10.62 6.87
C TRP A 80 4.92 -11.19 6.67
N SER A 81 3.91 -10.33 6.62
CA SER A 81 2.51 -10.71 6.44
C SER A 81 2.22 -11.17 5.01
N ARG A 82 1.10 -11.87 4.84
CA ARG A 82 0.59 -12.18 3.50
C ARG A 82 -0.43 -11.13 3.09
N SER A 83 -0.38 -10.73 1.83
CA SER A 83 -1.40 -9.86 1.25
C SER A 83 -2.77 -10.56 1.27
N LEU A 84 -3.79 -9.83 1.71
CA LEU A 84 -5.12 -10.37 1.95
C LEU A 84 -5.92 -10.41 0.65
N SER A 85 -6.61 -11.54 0.41
CA SER A 85 -7.58 -11.62 -0.67
C SER A 85 -8.81 -10.75 -0.39
N VAL A 86 -9.50 -10.29 -1.43
CA VAL A 86 -10.73 -9.53 -1.25
C VAL A 86 -11.82 -10.35 -0.53
N ASN A 87 -11.85 -11.66 -0.71
CA ASN A 87 -12.78 -12.54 0.02
C ASN A 87 -12.48 -12.61 1.52
N GLU A 88 -11.21 -12.63 1.92
CA GLU A 88 -10.82 -12.59 3.33
C GLU A 88 -11.17 -11.24 3.96
N ILE A 89 -10.93 -10.14 3.24
CA ILE A 89 -11.38 -8.81 3.64
C ILE A 89 -12.90 -8.81 3.85
N GLY A 90 -13.68 -9.39 2.92
CA GLY A 90 -15.13 -9.54 3.05
C GLY A 90 -15.55 -10.36 4.28
N ARG A 91 -14.84 -11.44 4.61
CA ARG A 91 -15.08 -12.23 5.83
C ARG A 91 -14.79 -11.42 7.09
N ALA A 92 -13.67 -10.68 7.12
CA ALA A 92 -13.30 -9.82 8.24
C ALA A 92 -14.33 -8.71 8.45
N ILE A 93 -14.78 -8.04 7.39
CA ILE A 93 -15.84 -7.03 7.44
C ILE A 93 -17.12 -7.61 8.07
N LYS A 94 -17.55 -8.80 7.65
CA LYS A 94 -18.73 -9.45 8.23
C LYS A 94 -18.56 -9.67 9.74
N MET A 95 -17.39 -10.17 10.18
CA MET A 95 -17.10 -10.38 11.60
C MET A 95 -17.08 -9.07 12.41
N ILE A 96 -16.53 -8.00 11.85
CA ILE A 96 -16.50 -6.67 12.47
C ILE A 96 -17.92 -6.13 12.62
N LYS A 97 -18.72 -6.18 11.54
CA LYS A 97 -20.08 -5.64 11.51
C LYS A 97 -21.06 -6.43 12.36
N MET A 98 -20.85 -7.74 12.56
CA MET A 98 -21.64 -8.54 13.51
C MET A 98 -21.43 -8.11 14.96
N GLN A 99 -20.22 -7.66 15.32
CA GLN A 99 -19.92 -7.17 16.66
C GLN A 99 -20.37 -5.71 16.86
N ASN A 100 -20.21 -4.88 15.84
CA ASN A 100 -20.68 -3.49 15.86
C ASN A 100 -21.01 -3.01 14.43
N SER A 101 -22.30 -2.93 14.11
CA SER A 101 -22.79 -2.49 12.79
C SER A 101 -22.44 -1.03 12.47
N ASN A 102 -22.18 -0.21 13.50
CA ASN A 102 -21.80 1.20 13.36
C ASN A 102 -20.29 1.41 13.16
N CYS A 103 -19.46 0.37 13.32
CA CYS A 103 -18.02 0.47 13.10
C CYS A 103 -17.73 0.67 11.61
N LEU A 104 -17.13 1.80 11.22
CA LEU A 104 -16.63 2.05 9.87
C LEU A 104 -15.54 1.03 9.52
N VAL A 105 -15.57 0.43 8.34
CA VAL A 105 -14.45 -0.40 7.86
C VAL A 105 -13.76 0.30 6.71
N MET A 106 -12.51 0.73 6.95
CA MET A 106 -11.63 1.32 5.96
C MET A 106 -10.59 0.29 5.51
N VAL A 107 -10.32 0.22 4.21
CA VAL A 107 -9.26 -0.64 3.67
C VAL A 107 -8.20 0.21 2.97
N ASP A 108 -6.94 0.07 3.39
CA ASP A 108 -5.82 0.51 2.57
C ASP A 108 -5.66 -0.48 1.42
N ASN A 109 -5.97 -0.02 0.21
CA ASN A 109 -6.07 -0.86 -0.98
C ASN A 109 -4.82 -0.79 -1.87
N CYS A 110 -3.77 -0.09 -1.44
CA CYS A 110 -2.54 0.07 -2.21
C CYS A 110 -2.00 -1.27 -2.72
N TYR A 111 -1.50 -1.26 -3.96
CA TYR A 111 -0.93 -2.41 -4.68
C TYR A 111 -1.93 -3.50 -5.06
N GLY A 112 -3.14 -3.49 -4.49
CA GLY A 112 -4.19 -4.48 -4.73
C GLY A 112 -5.14 -4.12 -5.87
N GLU A 113 -5.12 -2.88 -6.34
CA GLU A 113 -6.06 -2.42 -7.37
C GLU A 113 -5.89 -3.22 -8.66
N PHE A 114 -7.01 -3.72 -9.21
CA PHE A 114 -7.11 -4.49 -10.45
C PHE A 114 -6.39 -5.85 -10.47
N VAL A 115 -5.84 -6.29 -9.33
CA VAL A 115 -5.24 -7.62 -9.20
C VAL A 115 -6.30 -8.72 -9.17
N GLU A 116 -7.45 -8.42 -8.56
CA GLU A 116 -8.61 -9.31 -8.50
C GLU A 116 -9.79 -8.72 -9.29
N ARG A 117 -10.78 -9.55 -9.64
CA ARG A 117 -11.99 -9.12 -10.36
C ARG A 117 -12.97 -8.31 -9.51
N ILE A 118 -12.74 -8.25 -8.21
CA ILE A 118 -13.56 -7.56 -7.23
C ILE A 118 -12.65 -6.70 -6.36
N GLU A 119 -13.20 -5.66 -5.76
CA GLU A 119 -12.49 -4.74 -4.87
C GLU A 119 -13.17 -4.66 -3.50
N PRO A 120 -12.49 -4.21 -2.42
CA PRO A 120 -13.03 -4.23 -1.07
C PRO A 120 -14.42 -3.57 -0.90
N PRO A 121 -14.79 -2.47 -1.58
CA PRO A 121 -16.15 -1.91 -1.50
C PRO A 121 -17.24 -2.90 -1.93
N MET A 122 -16.95 -3.79 -2.87
CA MET A 122 -17.89 -4.80 -3.37
C MET A 122 -18.18 -5.91 -2.35
N VAL A 123 -17.33 -6.05 -1.33
CA VAL A 123 -17.49 -7.02 -0.22
C VAL A 123 -17.81 -6.35 1.12
N GLY A 124 -18.14 -5.05 1.10
CA GLY A 124 -18.69 -4.33 2.24
C GLY A 124 -17.75 -3.33 2.92
N ALA A 125 -16.57 -3.05 2.36
CA ALA A 125 -15.75 -1.95 2.86
C ALA A 125 -16.51 -0.63 2.70
N ASP A 126 -16.47 0.20 3.74
CA ASP A 126 -17.18 1.48 3.73
C ASP A 126 -16.39 2.58 3.02
N LEU A 127 -15.05 2.48 3.07
CA LEU A 127 -14.12 3.40 2.43
C LEU A 127 -12.84 2.63 2.07
N ILE A 128 -12.26 2.93 0.92
CA ILE A 128 -10.91 2.54 0.55
C ILE A 128 -10.09 3.77 0.20
N ALA A 129 -8.78 3.66 0.38
CA ALA A 129 -7.83 4.67 -0.06
C ALA A 129 -6.65 4.00 -0.76
N GLY A 130 -6.00 4.76 -1.65
CA GLY A 130 -4.76 4.35 -2.28
C GLY A 130 -4.10 5.49 -3.04
N SER A 131 -2.99 5.18 -3.71
CA SER A 131 -2.16 6.17 -4.41
C SER A 131 -2.35 6.10 -5.92
N LEU A 132 -2.43 7.25 -6.58
CA LEU A 132 -2.46 7.34 -8.03
C LEU A 132 -1.09 7.14 -8.66
N ILE A 133 0.03 7.24 -7.93
CA ILE A 133 1.35 6.87 -8.49
C ILE A 133 1.65 5.36 -8.37
N LYS A 134 0.65 4.58 -7.96
CA LYS A 134 0.65 3.11 -7.91
C LYS A 134 -0.22 2.54 -9.05
N ASN A 135 -0.75 1.34 -8.87
CA ASN A 135 -1.61 0.61 -9.80
C ASN A 135 -2.62 1.48 -10.57
N PRO A 136 -3.50 2.28 -9.92
CA PRO A 136 -4.55 3.01 -10.65
C PRO A 136 -4.03 4.17 -11.51
N GLY A 137 -2.76 4.55 -11.37
CA GLY A 137 -2.12 5.53 -12.24
C GLY A 137 -1.64 4.99 -13.57
N GLY A 138 -1.58 3.67 -13.72
CA GLY A 138 -1.11 3.01 -14.94
C GLY A 138 0.23 3.57 -15.44
N THR A 139 1.17 3.85 -14.53
CA THR A 139 2.50 4.45 -14.78
C THR A 139 2.49 5.84 -15.46
N ILE A 140 1.34 6.51 -15.54
CA ILE A 140 1.18 7.80 -16.23
C ILE A 140 0.79 8.91 -15.25
N ALA A 141 -0.02 8.59 -14.24
CA ALA A 141 -0.43 9.58 -13.26
C ALA A 141 0.81 10.13 -12.52
N PRO A 142 1.05 11.45 -12.56
CA PRO A 142 2.30 12.03 -12.05
C PRO A 142 2.31 12.19 -10.52
N CYS A 143 1.14 12.21 -9.89
CA CYS A 143 0.96 12.38 -8.46
C CYS A 143 -0.45 11.97 -8.03
N GLY A 144 -0.76 12.15 -6.75
CA GLY A 144 -2.12 12.09 -6.22
C GLY A 144 -2.48 10.79 -5.50
N GLY A 145 -3.69 10.79 -4.95
CA GLY A 145 -4.30 9.66 -4.26
C GLY A 145 -5.80 9.64 -4.51
N TYR A 146 -6.43 8.53 -4.17
CA TYR A 146 -7.87 8.36 -4.32
C TYR A 146 -8.51 7.88 -3.02
N VAL A 147 -9.78 8.21 -2.85
CA VAL A 147 -10.68 7.56 -1.91
C VAL A 147 -11.93 7.11 -2.65
N ALA A 148 -12.45 5.93 -2.32
CA ALA A 148 -13.68 5.40 -2.92
C ALA A 148 -14.50 4.65 -1.87
N GLY A 149 -15.82 4.72 -1.93
CA GLY A 149 -16.68 4.06 -0.96
C GLY A 149 -18.03 4.73 -0.81
N ARG A 150 -18.62 4.63 0.38
CA ARG A 150 -19.93 5.25 0.67
C ARG A 150 -19.82 6.77 0.63
N GLU A 151 -20.80 7.40 -0.01
CA GLU A 151 -20.85 8.86 -0.23
C GLU A 151 -20.57 9.67 1.05
N ARG A 152 -21.19 9.30 2.18
CA ARG A 152 -21.01 10.01 3.46
C ARG A 152 -19.54 10.06 3.90
N TRP A 153 -18.78 8.99 3.66
CA TRP A 153 -17.39 8.87 4.11
C TRP A 153 -16.42 9.49 3.10
N VAL A 154 -16.74 9.39 1.81
CA VAL A 154 -16.02 10.14 0.77
C VAL A 154 -16.14 11.66 1.02
N LYS A 155 -17.35 12.15 1.32
CA LYS A 155 -17.56 13.56 1.67
C LYS A 155 -16.82 13.97 2.94
N ALA A 156 -16.78 13.11 3.97
CA ALA A 156 -16.03 13.36 5.18
C ALA A 156 -14.51 13.44 4.91
N ALA A 157 -13.96 12.54 4.10
CA ALA A 157 -12.57 12.57 3.67
C ALA A 157 -12.26 13.84 2.86
N ALA A 158 -13.13 14.21 1.93
CA ALA A 158 -12.98 15.45 1.15
C ALA A 158 -13.01 16.70 2.05
N ALA A 159 -13.93 16.78 3.00
CA ALA A 159 -14.01 17.88 3.96
C ALA A 159 -12.76 17.98 4.86
N ARG A 160 -12.10 16.85 5.13
CA ARG A 160 -10.81 16.83 5.84
C ARG A 160 -9.64 17.25 4.95
N LEU A 161 -9.66 16.89 3.67
CA LEU A 161 -8.61 17.27 2.70
C LEU A 161 -8.62 18.78 2.43
N SER A 162 -9.80 19.38 2.33
CA SER A 162 -9.97 20.82 2.09
C SER A 162 -10.37 21.55 3.38
N ALA A 163 -11.66 21.80 3.57
CA ALA A 163 -12.22 22.35 4.80
C ALA A 163 -13.71 21.98 4.91
N PRO A 164 -14.28 21.95 6.14
CA PRO A 164 -15.71 21.82 6.34
C PRO A 164 -16.48 22.90 5.57
N GLY A 165 -17.50 22.49 4.81
CA GLY A 165 -18.32 23.40 3.99
C GLY A 165 -17.80 23.68 2.57
N LEU A 166 -16.50 23.46 2.30
CA LEU A 166 -15.94 23.49 0.94
C LEU A 166 -15.88 22.09 0.31
N ALA A 167 -15.40 21.10 1.06
CA ALA A 167 -15.30 19.70 0.62
C ALA A 167 -14.77 19.54 -0.82
N VAL A 168 -15.60 19.07 -1.75
CA VAL A 168 -15.26 18.82 -3.17
C VAL A 168 -15.52 20.02 -4.09
N ASP A 169 -16.07 21.11 -3.56
CA ASP A 169 -16.52 22.26 -4.36
C ASP A 169 -15.36 23.17 -4.80
N CYS A 170 -14.16 22.97 -4.24
CA CYS A 170 -12.95 23.72 -4.55
C CYS A 170 -11.77 22.78 -4.79
N GLY A 171 -11.01 23.03 -5.86
CA GLY A 171 -9.81 22.26 -6.22
C GLY A 171 -9.52 22.33 -7.71
N SER A 172 -8.48 23.08 -8.10
CA SER A 172 -8.08 23.17 -9.51
C SER A 172 -7.18 21.99 -9.87
N THR A 173 -7.46 21.36 -11.01
CA THR A 173 -6.57 20.36 -11.61
C THR A 173 -6.23 20.81 -13.03
N PRO A 174 -4.94 21.03 -13.37
CA PRO A 174 -4.55 21.34 -14.74
C PRO A 174 -5.04 20.27 -15.73
N GLY A 175 -5.48 20.69 -16.92
CA GLY A 175 -6.15 19.79 -17.87
C GLY A 175 -5.25 18.66 -18.39
N ASP A 176 -3.95 18.88 -18.48
CA ASP A 176 -2.94 17.88 -18.80
C ASP A 176 -2.80 16.82 -17.69
N ILE A 177 -2.86 17.22 -16.42
CA ILE A 177 -2.87 16.31 -15.27
C ILE A 177 -4.17 15.50 -15.23
N MET A 178 -5.32 16.14 -15.48
CA MET A 178 -6.60 15.43 -15.53
C MET A 178 -6.62 14.38 -16.65
N ARG A 179 -6.08 14.72 -17.83
CA ARG A 179 -5.91 13.76 -18.93
C ARG A 179 -5.03 12.59 -18.50
N ALA A 180 -3.92 12.85 -17.81
CA ALA A 180 -3.01 11.81 -17.31
C ALA A 180 -3.70 10.87 -16.32
N PHE A 181 -4.55 11.37 -15.42
CA PHE A 181 -5.33 10.53 -14.52
C PHE A 181 -6.30 9.60 -15.25
N PHE A 182 -7.07 10.10 -16.21
CA PHE A 182 -7.98 9.26 -16.99
C PHE A 182 -7.25 8.24 -17.86
N GLN A 183 -6.17 8.65 -18.52
CA GLN A 183 -5.35 7.76 -19.34
C GLN A 183 -4.69 6.67 -18.49
N GLY A 184 -4.14 7.06 -17.33
CA GLY A 184 -3.56 6.14 -16.36
C GLY A 184 -4.58 5.11 -15.86
N LEU A 185 -5.77 5.56 -15.47
CA LEU A 185 -6.84 4.67 -15.04
C LEU A 185 -7.26 3.69 -16.14
N PHE A 186 -7.38 4.15 -17.38
CA PHE A 186 -7.74 3.28 -18.52
C PHE A 186 -6.69 2.20 -18.78
N LEU A 187 -5.40 2.52 -18.66
CA LEU A 187 -4.30 1.57 -18.87
C LEU A 187 -4.00 0.70 -17.65
N SER A 188 -4.44 1.11 -16.47
CA SER A 188 -4.10 0.46 -15.20
C SER A 188 -4.33 -1.06 -15.16
N PRO A 189 -5.44 -1.64 -15.67
CA PRO A 189 -5.62 -3.10 -15.60
C PRO A 189 -4.59 -3.86 -16.43
N GLN A 190 -4.18 -3.29 -17.58
CA GLN A 190 -3.13 -3.88 -18.41
C GLN A 190 -1.78 -3.80 -17.69
N MET A 191 -1.43 -2.62 -17.15
CA MET A 191 -0.14 -2.43 -16.46
C MET A 191 -0.02 -3.31 -15.21
N VAL A 192 -1.10 -3.46 -14.44
CA VAL A 192 -1.14 -4.38 -13.30
C VAL A 192 -0.95 -5.83 -13.76
N GLY A 193 -1.58 -6.23 -14.86
CA GLY A 193 -1.37 -7.56 -15.45
C GLY A 193 0.09 -7.82 -15.86
N GLU A 194 0.78 -6.80 -16.39
CA GLU A 194 2.21 -6.85 -16.72
C GLU A 194 3.09 -6.98 -15.47
N ALA A 195 2.81 -6.19 -14.43
CA ALA A 195 3.50 -6.28 -13.15
C ALA A 195 3.34 -7.68 -12.51
N ILE A 196 2.12 -8.24 -12.50
CA ILE A 196 1.85 -9.59 -11.97
C ILE A 196 2.68 -10.65 -12.71
N LYS A 197 2.75 -10.60 -14.05
CA LYS A 197 3.61 -11.52 -14.82
C LYS A 197 5.08 -11.37 -14.41
N GLY A 198 5.53 -10.14 -14.19
CA GLY A 198 6.84 -9.82 -13.62
C GLY A 198 7.07 -10.53 -12.28
N THR A 199 6.13 -10.40 -11.33
CA THR A 199 6.25 -11.07 -10.01
C THR A 199 6.40 -12.59 -10.14
N PHE A 200 5.66 -13.23 -11.05
CA PHE A 200 5.77 -14.67 -11.28
C PHE A 200 7.12 -15.06 -11.88
N LEU A 201 7.61 -14.28 -12.85
CA LEU A 201 8.92 -14.51 -13.44
C LEU A 201 10.03 -14.42 -12.39
N ILE A 202 10.04 -13.35 -11.61
CA ILE A 202 11.00 -13.12 -10.52
C ILE A 202 10.95 -14.29 -9.53
N ALA A 203 9.75 -14.65 -9.05
CA ALA A 203 9.58 -15.73 -8.09
C ALA A 203 10.16 -17.04 -8.62
N VAL A 204 9.83 -17.42 -9.87
CA VAL A 204 10.32 -18.65 -10.49
C VAL A 204 11.83 -18.64 -10.64
N VAL A 205 12.39 -17.55 -11.16
CA VAL A 205 13.83 -17.43 -11.42
C VAL A 205 14.61 -17.46 -10.12
N MET A 206 14.25 -16.63 -9.14
CA MET A 206 15.00 -16.54 -7.88
C MET A 206 14.85 -17.80 -7.03
N ALA A 207 13.66 -18.41 -6.99
CA ALA A 207 13.48 -19.70 -6.33
C ALA A 207 14.33 -20.81 -7.00
N SER A 208 14.45 -20.82 -8.33
CA SER A 208 15.30 -21.80 -9.05
C SER A 208 16.79 -21.65 -8.73
N LYS A 209 17.19 -20.48 -8.24
CA LYS A 209 18.55 -20.17 -7.79
C LYS A 209 18.77 -20.43 -6.29
N GLY A 210 17.77 -20.94 -5.59
CA GLY A 210 17.85 -21.28 -4.17
C GLY A 210 17.48 -20.14 -3.21
N TYR A 211 17.10 -18.96 -3.71
CA TYR A 211 16.61 -17.88 -2.87
C TYR A 211 15.21 -18.20 -2.34
N LYS A 212 14.95 -17.84 -1.08
CA LYS A 212 13.59 -17.82 -0.55
C LYS A 212 12.84 -16.66 -1.21
N VAL A 213 11.58 -16.90 -1.58
CA VAL A 213 10.71 -15.88 -2.20
C VAL A 213 9.33 -15.91 -1.57
N GLN A 214 8.67 -14.76 -1.51
CA GLN A 214 7.31 -14.63 -1.00
C GLN A 214 6.56 -13.53 -1.78
N PRO A 215 5.38 -13.80 -2.34
CA PRO A 215 4.71 -15.09 -2.38
C PRO A 215 5.45 -16.10 -3.28
N LEU A 216 5.17 -17.39 -3.10
CA LEU A 216 5.81 -18.48 -3.86
C LEU A 216 5.50 -18.41 -5.37
N PRO A 217 6.27 -19.09 -6.22
CA PRO A 217 5.92 -19.27 -7.63
C PRO A 217 4.53 -19.88 -7.77
N ARG A 218 3.75 -19.40 -8.74
CA ARG A 218 2.41 -19.94 -9.12
C ARG A 218 1.32 -19.86 -8.04
N VAL A 219 1.54 -19.21 -6.90
CA VAL A 219 0.43 -18.92 -5.97
C VAL A 219 -0.35 -17.69 -6.41
N GLN A 220 -1.64 -17.65 -6.11
CA GLN A 220 -2.48 -16.51 -6.44
C GLN A 220 -1.93 -15.21 -5.82
N ARG A 221 -2.04 -14.10 -6.55
CA ARG A 221 -1.60 -12.78 -6.12
C ARG A 221 -2.80 -11.96 -5.68
N HIS A 222 -2.61 -11.15 -4.63
CA HIS A 222 -3.63 -10.23 -4.09
C HIS A 222 -3.15 -8.77 -4.11
N ASP A 223 -1.87 -8.58 -4.41
CA ASP A 223 -1.20 -7.33 -4.77
C ASP A 223 -0.10 -7.59 -5.82
N ILE A 224 0.68 -6.57 -6.17
CA ILE A 224 1.80 -6.65 -7.13
C ILE A 224 3.19 -6.76 -6.46
N VAL A 225 3.26 -7.09 -5.17
CA VAL A 225 4.53 -7.11 -4.41
C VAL A 225 5.15 -8.52 -4.47
N GLN A 226 6.45 -8.58 -4.78
CA GLN A 226 7.24 -9.80 -4.73
C GLN A 226 8.48 -9.61 -3.87
N VAL A 227 8.60 -10.38 -2.80
CA VAL A 227 9.75 -10.37 -1.90
C VAL A 227 10.73 -11.47 -2.29
N ILE A 228 12.01 -11.13 -2.34
CA ILE A 228 13.16 -12.02 -2.46
C ILE A 228 14.00 -11.83 -1.20
N PHE A 229 14.48 -12.91 -0.60
CA PHE A 229 15.39 -12.83 0.54
C PHE A 229 16.81 -13.11 0.04
N ALA A 230 17.64 -12.07 0.00
CA ALA A 230 19.07 -12.18 -0.29
C ALA A 230 19.85 -12.08 1.02
N ASP A 231 21.15 -12.38 1.00
CA ASP A 231 22.07 -12.02 2.08
C ASP A 231 22.90 -10.84 1.56
N GLY A 232 22.50 -9.60 1.89
CA GLY A 232 23.27 -8.37 1.64
C GLY A 232 22.76 -7.37 0.56
N THR A 233 22.26 -6.23 1.06
CA THR A 233 22.19 -4.84 0.50
C THR A 233 21.34 -4.51 -0.74
N PHE A 234 20.54 -3.40 -0.72
CA PHE A 234 20.31 -2.35 -1.77
C PHE A 234 19.09 -1.41 -1.46
N ILE A 235 18.92 -0.29 -2.21
CA ILE A 235 18.11 0.95 -1.94
C ILE A 235 17.31 1.45 -3.19
N ASP A 236 16.29 2.33 -2.99
CA ASP A 236 14.97 2.51 -3.64
C ASP A 236 14.73 3.60 -4.74
N GLY A 237 13.56 3.50 -5.43
CA GLY A 237 12.74 4.63 -5.93
C GLY A 237 11.76 4.38 -7.11
N SER A 238 10.43 4.47 -6.88
CA SER A 238 9.24 4.42 -7.80
C SER A 238 8.59 3.06 -8.11
N THR A 239 7.37 2.82 -7.59
CA THR A 239 6.81 1.45 -7.43
C THR A 239 5.78 0.96 -8.46
N SER A 240 5.34 1.81 -9.41
CA SER A 240 4.55 1.35 -10.59
C SER A 240 5.45 0.93 -11.75
N GLU A 241 6.57 1.63 -11.88
CA GLU A 241 7.67 1.26 -12.75
C GLU A 241 8.47 0.12 -12.11
N LEU A 242 9.42 -0.44 -12.85
CA LEU A 242 10.27 -1.49 -12.30
C LEU A 242 11.11 -0.89 -11.16
N SER A 243 10.89 -1.37 -9.94
CA SER A 243 11.72 -1.00 -8.78
C SER A 243 12.02 -2.19 -7.90
N CYS A 244 13.11 -2.05 -7.16
CA CYS A 244 13.42 -2.91 -6.04
C CYS A 244 14.03 -2.12 -4.90
N ASP A 245 13.67 -2.47 -3.68
CA ASP A 245 14.18 -1.83 -2.49
C ASP A 245 14.07 -2.76 -1.28
N GLY A 246 14.83 -2.50 -0.22
CA GLY A 246 14.81 -3.38 0.93
C GLY A 246 15.58 -2.80 2.11
N PRO A 247 15.21 -3.17 3.35
CA PRO A 247 15.95 -2.73 4.52
C PRO A 247 17.34 -3.40 4.55
N LEU A 248 18.38 -2.61 4.81
CA LEU A 248 19.78 -3.08 4.92
C LEU A 248 20.06 -3.78 6.27
N ARG A 249 19.22 -4.74 6.64
CA ARG A 249 19.33 -5.54 7.87
C ARG A 249 18.82 -6.95 7.61
N GLU A 250 19.26 -7.91 8.42
CA GLU A 250 18.77 -9.29 8.33
C GLU A 250 17.22 -9.36 8.33
N PRO A 251 16.62 -10.20 7.46
CA PRO A 251 17.26 -11.18 6.57
C PRO A 251 17.57 -10.62 5.15
N PHE A 252 17.92 -9.33 5.04
CA PHE A 252 18.21 -8.58 3.82
C PHE A 252 17.21 -8.84 2.68
N ALA A 253 15.93 -8.70 3.03
CA ALA A 253 14.83 -8.84 2.09
C ALA A 253 14.83 -7.70 1.07
N VAL A 254 14.65 -8.04 -0.20
CA VAL A 254 14.42 -7.13 -1.32
C VAL A 254 12.98 -7.31 -1.78
N TYR A 255 12.25 -6.21 -1.82
CA TYR A 255 10.91 -6.11 -2.35
C TYR A 255 11.03 -5.63 -3.79
N CYS A 256 10.47 -6.39 -4.70
CA CYS A 256 10.42 -6.11 -6.14
C CYS A 256 8.96 -5.88 -6.52
N GLN A 257 8.70 -4.77 -7.19
CA GLN A 257 7.36 -4.36 -7.57
C GLN A 257 7.35 -3.58 -8.89
N GLY A 258 6.17 -3.49 -9.47
CA GLY A 258 5.92 -2.73 -10.69
C GLY A 258 6.54 -3.36 -11.95
N GLY A 259 6.64 -2.53 -12.99
CA GLY A 259 7.11 -2.89 -14.33
C GLY A 259 6.02 -2.67 -15.38
N ALA A 260 6.26 -1.71 -16.29
CA ALA A 260 5.30 -1.35 -17.34
C ALA A 260 5.10 -2.47 -18.38
N HIS A 261 6.09 -3.35 -18.52
CA HIS A 261 6.00 -4.56 -19.33
C HIS A 261 6.85 -5.66 -18.72
N TRP A 262 6.34 -6.89 -18.67
CA TRP A 262 7.01 -8.00 -17.97
C TRP A 262 8.43 -8.31 -18.49
N THR A 263 8.71 -7.99 -19.76
CA THR A 263 10.04 -8.19 -20.36
C THR A 263 11.12 -7.33 -19.73
N GLN A 264 10.78 -6.20 -19.10
CA GLN A 264 11.74 -5.37 -18.35
C GLN A 264 12.38 -6.20 -17.24
N TRP A 265 11.57 -6.94 -16.47
CA TRP A 265 12.07 -7.89 -15.47
C TRP A 265 12.91 -9.00 -16.09
N GLY A 266 12.52 -9.52 -17.26
CA GLY A 266 13.33 -10.52 -17.97
C GLY A 266 14.74 -10.02 -18.31
N LEU A 267 14.86 -8.79 -18.79
CA LEU A 267 16.15 -8.16 -19.11
C LEU A 267 16.97 -7.87 -17.84
N VAL A 268 16.34 -7.29 -16.82
CA VAL A 268 17.01 -6.98 -15.55
C VAL A 268 17.52 -8.25 -14.88
N LEU A 269 16.68 -9.29 -14.77
CA LEU A 269 17.09 -10.56 -14.19
C LEU A 269 18.22 -11.22 -14.99
N ALA A 270 18.18 -11.17 -16.33
CA ALA A 270 19.25 -11.72 -17.15
C ALA A 270 20.62 -11.06 -16.88
N GLU A 271 20.64 -9.77 -16.54
CA GLU A 271 21.86 -9.06 -16.18
C GLU A 271 22.27 -9.30 -14.73
N VAL A 272 21.34 -9.21 -13.77
CA VAL A 272 21.58 -9.49 -12.35
C VAL A 272 22.16 -10.89 -12.15
N LEU A 273 21.63 -11.89 -12.86
CA LEU A 273 22.11 -13.26 -12.79
C LEU A 273 23.53 -13.48 -13.32
N LYS A 274 24.12 -12.54 -14.07
CA LYS A 274 25.55 -12.61 -14.44
C LYS A 274 26.47 -12.18 -13.30
N SER A 275 25.93 -11.43 -12.35
CA SER A 275 26.66 -10.85 -11.22
C SER A 275 26.53 -11.67 -9.92
N LEU A 276 25.68 -12.70 -9.94
CA LEU A 276 25.46 -13.67 -8.86
C LEU A 276 26.13 -15.00 -9.19
#